data_AF-A0A444VPW6-F1
#
_entry.id   AF-A0A444VPW6-F1
#
_cell.length_a   1.000
_cell.length_b   1.000
_cell.length_c   1.000
_cell.angle_alpha   90.00
_cell.angle_beta   90.00
_cell.angle_gamma   90.00
#
_symmetry.space_group_name_H-M   'P 1'
#
loop_
_entity.id
_entity.type
_entity.pdbx_description
1 polymer ?
#
loop_
_entity_poly.entity_id
_entity_poly.type
_entity_poly.pdbx_seq_one_letter_code
_entity_poly.pdbx_strand_id
1 'polypeptide(L)'
;MWYPVPVSCVFQGYHLLQFNDNNGQFGENPSYNFGDTDLYRNIVLNQEPNFFNRSKNQLTIHDNSAAIDKADPDASLSVPIDILGMDRTQNSDLGAYEFTDNN
;
A
#
# COMPACT_ATOMS: atom_id res chain seq x y z
N MET A 1 3.85 14.64 33.44
CA MET A 1 4.48 13.39 32.96
C MET A 1 3.87 13.10 31.59
N TRP A 2 4.59 13.41 30.52
CA TRP A 2 4.13 13.12 29.16
C TRP A 2 4.56 11.70 28.81
N TYR A 3 3.61 10.77 28.71
CA TYR A 3 3.87 9.49 28.06
C TYR A 3 3.63 9.69 26.56
N PRO A 4 4.63 9.48 25.69
CA PRO A 4 4.35 9.34 24.27
C PRO A 4 3.45 8.11 24.13
N VAL A 5 2.24 8.30 23.61
CA VAL A 5 1.40 7.20 23.19
C VAL A 5 2.02 6.71 21.88
N PRO A 6 2.59 5.50 21.80
CA PRO A 6 3.04 4.97 20.53
C PRO A 6 1.81 4.85 19.63
N VAL A 7 1.81 5.60 18.53
CA VAL A 7 0.80 5.42 17.48
C VAL A 7 1.18 4.14 16.75
N SER A 8 0.66 3.01 17.23
CA SER A 8 0.75 1.75 16.51
C SER A 8 -0.12 1.88 15.25
N CYS A 9 0.52 2.05 14.10
CA CYS A 9 -0.16 1.97 12.82
C CYS A 9 -0.29 0.48 12.47
N VAL A 10 -1.49 -0.08 12.66
CA VAL A 10 -1.77 -1.48 12.35
C VAL A 10 -2.34 -1.57 10.94
N PHE A 11 -1.73 -2.40 10.09
CA PHE A 11 -2.09 -2.58 8.69
C PHE A 11 -2.68 -3.99 8.50
N GLN A 12 -4.00 -4.10 8.63
CA GLN A 12 -4.70 -5.40 8.62
C GLN A 12 -5.12 -5.89 7.23
N GLY A 13 -4.80 -5.16 6.16
CA GLY A 13 -5.16 -5.51 4.78
C GLY A 13 -3.93 -5.69 3.89
N TYR A 14 -4.16 -5.72 2.59
CA TYR A 14 -3.07 -5.73 1.61
C TYR A 14 -2.58 -4.30 1.39
N HIS A 15 -1.27 -4.09 1.46
CA HIS A 15 -0.69 -2.74 1.42
C HIS A 15 0.63 -2.74 0.67
N LEU A 16 0.91 -1.63 -0.03
CA LEU A 16 2.24 -1.34 -0.54
C LEU A 16 2.83 -0.19 0.27
N LEU A 17 3.98 -0.44 0.90
CA LEU A 17 4.61 0.49 1.83
C LEU A 17 6.06 0.73 1.41
N GLN A 18 6.46 2.00 1.34
CA GLN A 18 7.86 2.37 1.37
C GLN A 18 8.22 2.82 2.78
N PHE A 19 9.24 2.19 3.36
CA PHE A 19 9.75 2.52 4.67
C PHE A 19 11.27 2.58 4.61
N ASN A 20 11.81 3.77 4.90
CA ASN A 20 13.23 3.99 4.97
C ASN A 20 13.68 4.17 6.42
N ASP A 21 14.36 3.15 6.95
CA ASP A 21 15.00 3.21 8.26
C ASP A 21 16.45 3.69 8.14
N ASN A 22 16.60 5.00 7.95
CA ASN A 22 17.93 5.60 7.91
C ASN A 22 18.65 5.38 9.26
N ASN A 23 19.77 4.67 9.22
CA ASN A 23 20.62 4.34 10.37
C ASN A 23 20.01 3.32 11.37
N GLY A 24 19.00 2.54 10.99
CA GLY A 24 18.49 1.44 11.81
C GLY A 24 17.82 1.89 13.12
N GLN A 25 17.25 3.09 13.14
CA GLN A 25 16.66 3.70 14.32
C GLN A 25 15.40 2.97 14.80
N PHE A 26 14.74 2.20 13.93
CA PHE A 26 13.48 1.53 14.22
C PHE A 26 13.62 0.01 14.36
N GLY A 27 14.81 -0.56 14.18
CA GLY A 27 15.04 -2.02 14.19
C GLY A 27 14.65 -2.72 15.51
N GLU A 28 14.74 -2.03 16.63
CA GLU A 28 14.35 -2.55 17.96
C GLU A 28 12.90 -2.19 18.34
N ASN A 29 12.18 -1.47 17.49
CA ASN A 29 10.82 -1.04 17.79
C ASN A 29 9.81 -2.07 17.24
N PRO A 30 9.06 -2.78 18.11
CA PRO A 30 8.09 -3.79 17.68
C PRO A 30 7.01 -3.23 16.76
N SER A 31 6.67 -1.95 16.90
CA SER A 31 5.70 -1.27 16.04
C SER A 31 6.18 -1.14 14.59
N TYR A 32 7.44 -1.41 14.25
CA TYR A 32 7.95 -1.40 12.87
C TYR A 32 8.48 -2.77 12.43
N ASN A 33 8.15 -3.83 13.18
CA ASN A 33 8.48 -5.20 12.78
C ASN A 33 7.53 -5.67 11.67
N PHE A 34 7.88 -5.37 10.42
CA PHE A 34 7.14 -5.80 9.24
C PHE A 34 7.14 -7.33 9.02
N GLY A 35 7.92 -8.09 9.79
CA GLY A 35 7.84 -9.56 9.83
C GLY A 35 6.72 -10.09 10.74
N ASP A 36 6.10 -9.24 11.56
CA ASP A 36 4.95 -9.61 12.39
C ASP A 36 3.66 -9.63 11.55
N THR A 37 3.27 -10.83 11.12
CA THR A 37 2.07 -11.04 10.29
C THR A 37 0.75 -10.83 11.04
N ASP A 38 0.76 -10.68 12.37
CA ASP A 38 -0.44 -10.31 13.12
C ASP A 38 -0.72 -8.80 13.00
N LEU A 39 0.32 -8.00 12.80
CA LEU A 39 0.25 -6.55 12.63
C LEU A 39 0.31 -6.08 11.18
N TYR A 40 1.02 -6.83 10.33
CA TYR A 40 1.34 -6.49 8.94
C TYR A 40 1.03 -7.66 8.02
N ARG A 41 -0.22 -7.77 7.57
CA ARG A 41 -0.63 -8.83 6.64
C ARG A 41 -0.38 -8.40 5.21
N ASN A 42 0.05 -9.36 4.37
CA ASN A 42 0.12 -9.20 2.91
C ASN A 42 0.71 -7.86 2.43
N ILE A 43 1.81 -7.44 3.08
CA ILE A 43 2.49 -6.19 2.74
C ILE A 43 3.47 -6.41 1.56
N VAL A 44 3.50 -5.44 0.67
CA VAL A 44 4.51 -5.28 -0.38
C VAL A 44 5.46 -4.18 0.09
N LEU A 45 6.60 -4.57 0.65
CA LEU A 45 7.53 -3.65 1.28
C LEU A 45 8.62 -3.19 0.32
N ASN A 46 8.88 -1.89 0.29
CA ASN A 46 9.98 -1.24 -0.43
C ASN A 46 10.05 -1.58 -1.93
N GLN A 47 8.89 -1.82 -2.54
CA GLN A 47 8.76 -1.92 -3.98
C GLN A 47 8.30 -0.58 -4.58
N GLU A 48 8.54 -0.41 -5.88
CA GLU A 48 8.19 0.82 -6.57
C GLU A 48 6.70 0.81 -6.99
N PRO A 49 5.89 1.78 -6.52
CA PRO A 49 4.51 1.95 -6.96
C PRO A 49 4.39 2.47 -8.39
N ASN A 50 5.50 2.95 -8.98
CA ASN A 50 5.56 3.47 -10.35
C ASN A 50 4.43 4.48 -10.70
N PHE A 51 4.25 5.48 -9.82
CA PHE A 51 3.26 6.55 -10.02
C PHE A 51 3.63 7.49 -11.17
N PHE A 52 2.64 7.97 -11.92
CA PHE A 52 2.82 8.89 -13.03
C PHE A 52 3.58 10.17 -12.66
N ASN A 53 3.12 10.91 -11.63
CA ASN A 53 3.84 12.07 -11.11
C ASN A 53 3.43 12.38 -9.66
N ARG A 54 4.20 11.84 -8.71
CA ARG A 54 4.02 12.08 -7.26
C ARG A 54 4.02 13.56 -6.90
N SER A 55 4.91 14.36 -7.49
CA SER A 55 5.05 15.79 -7.16
C SER A 55 3.84 16.63 -7.60
N LYS A 56 3.06 16.12 -8.56
CA LYS A 56 1.80 16.74 -9.01
C LYS A 56 0.57 16.02 -8.46
N ASN A 57 0.73 15.09 -7.51
CA ASN A 57 -0.34 14.24 -6.98
C ASN A 57 -1.07 13.42 -8.06
N GLN A 58 -0.38 13.11 -9.16
CA GLN A 58 -0.87 12.18 -10.19
C GLN A 58 -0.43 10.77 -9.76
N LEU A 59 -1.27 10.14 -8.95
CA LEU A 59 -0.99 8.86 -8.29
C LEU A 59 -1.58 7.65 -9.03
N THR A 60 -1.92 7.82 -10.31
CA THR A 60 -2.15 6.68 -11.21
C THR A 60 -0.85 5.92 -11.39
N ILE A 61 -0.94 4.60 -11.60
CA ILE A 61 0.20 3.70 -11.72
C ILE A 61 0.44 3.29 -13.18
N HIS A 62 1.67 2.87 -13.49
CA HIS A 62 2.07 2.32 -14.79
C HIS A 62 2.29 0.80 -14.73
N ASP A 63 2.40 0.18 -15.92
CA ASP A 63 2.56 -1.25 -16.21
C ASP A 63 3.60 -2.01 -15.36
N ASN A 64 4.64 -1.34 -14.88
CA ASN A 64 5.69 -1.95 -14.05
C ASN A 64 5.50 -1.69 -12.53
N SER A 65 4.31 -1.26 -12.11
CA SER A 65 4.03 -1.02 -10.70
C SER A 65 3.93 -2.32 -9.90
N ALA A 66 4.57 -2.34 -8.73
CA ALA A 66 4.42 -3.45 -7.79
C ALA A 66 3.04 -3.51 -7.10
N ALA A 67 2.17 -2.53 -7.36
CA ALA A 67 0.79 -2.51 -6.90
C ALA A 67 -0.14 -3.38 -7.77
N ILE A 68 0.30 -3.80 -8.96
CA ILE A 68 -0.55 -4.46 -9.95
C ILE A 68 -1.00 -5.85 -9.48
N ASP A 69 -2.30 -6.12 -9.56
CA ASP A 69 -2.96 -7.38 -9.18
C ASP A 69 -2.67 -7.82 -7.73
N LYS A 70 -2.42 -6.87 -6.82
CA LYS A 70 -2.03 -7.15 -5.41
C LYS A 70 -3.08 -6.75 -4.38
N ALA A 71 -4.24 -6.23 -4.77
CA ALA A 71 -5.26 -5.88 -3.79
C ALA A 71 -6.02 -7.10 -3.27
N ASP A 72 -6.70 -6.87 -2.15
CA ASP A 72 -7.56 -7.87 -1.51
C ASP A 72 -8.81 -8.11 -2.38
N PRO A 73 -9.03 -9.33 -2.89
CA PRO A 73 -10.20 -9.64 -3.70
C PRO A 73 -11.52 -9.35 -2.98
N ASP A 74 -11.60 -9.61 -1.67
CA ASP A 74 -12.83 -9.40 -0.89
C ASP A 74 -13.13 -7.91 -0.70
N ALA A 75 -12.08 -7.10 -0.50
CA ALA A 75 -12.22 -5.65 -0.40
C ALA A 75 -12.64 -5.06 -1.76
N SER A 76 -12.10 -5.58 -2.86
CA SER A 76 -12.45 -5.15 -4.20
C SER A 76 -13.88 -5.51 -4.60
N LEU A 77 -14.43 -6.62 -4.13
CA LEU A 77 -15.85 -6.91 -4.29
C LEU A 77 -16.74 -5.95 -3.50
N SER A 78 -16.25 -5.44 -2.36
CA SER A 78 -16.97 -4.46 -1.53
C SER A 78 -16.88 -3.04 -2.09
N VAL A 79 -15.79 -2.72 -2.80
CA VAL A 79 -15.53 -1.42 -3.45
C VAL A 79 -15.14 -1.68 -4.91
N PRO A 80 -16.13 -2.00 -5.78
CA PRO A 80 -15.87 -2.52 -7.12
C PRO A 80 -15.42 -1.46 -8.13
N ILE A 81 -15.45 -0.17 -7.77
CA ILE A 81 -15.15 0.92 -8.69
C ILE A 81 -14.06 1.81 -8.08
N ASP A 82 -13.05 2.13 -8.87
CA ASP A 82 -11.97 3.06 -8.51
C ASP A 82 -12.41 4.53 -8.57
N ILE A 83 -11.51 5.47 -8.28
CA ILE A 83 -11.85 6.91 -8.29
C ILE A 83 -12.15 7.48 -9.70
N LEU A 84 -11.72 6.79 -10.75
CA LEU A 84 -11.93 7.19 -12.16
C LEU A 84 -13.11 6.44 -12.81
N GLY A 85 -13.76 5.52 -12.10
CA GLY A 85 -14.89 4.74 -12.62
C GLY A 85 -14.50 3.38 -13.21
N MET A 86 -13.26 2.93 -13.04
CA MET A 86 -12.77 1.64 -13.53
C MET A 86 -13.20 0.50 -12.60
N ASP A 87 -13.49 -0.65 -13.20
CA ASP A 87 -13.85 -1.87 -12.49
C ASP A 87 -12.63 -2.49 -11.79
N ARG A 88 -12.81 -2.91 -10.54
CA ARG A 88 -11.80 -3.55 -9.69
C ARG A 88 -12.20 -4.97 -9.29
N THR A 89 -13.28 -5.53 -9.85
CA THR A 89 -13.81 -6.82 -9.38
C THR A 89 -12.91 -8.02 -9.70
N GLN A 90 -11.95 -7.88 -10.62
CA GLN A 90 -11.00 -8.92 -11.00
C GLN A 90 -9.59 -8.35 -11.00
N ASN A 91 -8.65 -9.08 -10.38
CA ASN A 91 -7.22 -8.75 -10.35
C ASN A 91 -6.96 -7.27 -10.00
N SER A 92 -7.54 -6.81 -8.90
CA SER A 92 -7.46 -5.41 -8.51
C SER A 92 -6.06 -4.96 -8.09
N ASP A 93 -5.80 -3.69 -8.32
CA ASP A 93 -4.54 -3.06 -7.92
C ASP A 93 -4.59 -2.43 -6.53
N LEU A 94 -3.43 -2.40 -5.87
CA LEU A 94 -3.28 -1.71 -4.60
C LEU A 94 -3.35 -0.18 -4.76
N GLY A 95 -4.27 0.44 -4.03
CA GLY A 95 -4.42 1.89 -3.99
C GLY A 95 -5.80 2.34 -4.44
N ALA A 96 -5.86 3.60 -4.91
CA ALA A 96 -7.10 4.28 -5.28
C ALA A 96 -7.41 4.25 -6.79
N TYR A 97 -6.44 3.85 -7.60
CA TYR A 97 -6.51 3.85 -9.05
C TYR A 97 -6.23 2.44 -9.55
N GLU A 98 -7.04 1.99 -10.50
CA GLU A 98 -6.80 0.76 -11.24
C GLU A 98 -5.92 1.06 -12.46
N PHE A 99 -4.94 0.20 -12.72
CA PHE A 99 -4.12 0.24 -13.92
C PHE A 99 -4.98 -0.13 -15.13
N THR A 100 -4.77 0.62 -16.21
CA THR A 100 -5.32 0.28 -17.52
C THR A 100 -4.22 0.46 -18.55
N ASP A 101 -4.19 -0.41 -19.56
CA ASP A 101 -3.19 -0.36 -20.63
C ASP A 101 -3.20 0.95 -21.47
N ASN A 102 -4.14 1.86 -21.19
CA ASN A 102 -4.28 3.16 -21.89
C ASN A 102 -3.61 4.34 -21.16
N ASN A 103 -2.84 4.08 -20.11
CA ASN A 103 -2.30 5.10 -19.19
C ASN A 103 -0.89 5.60 -19.54
#